data_AF-A0A368GCT6-F1
#
_entry.id   AF-A0A368GCT6-F1
#
_cell.length_a   1.000
_cell.length_b   1.000
_cell.length_c   1.000
_cell.angle_alpha   90.00
_cell.angle_beta   90.00
_cell.angle_gamma   90.00
#
_symmetry.space_group_name_H-M   'P 1'
#
loop_
_entity.id
_entity.type
_entity.pdbx_description
1 polymer ?
#
loop_
_entity_poly.entity_id
_entity_poly.type
_entity_poly.pdbx_seq_one_letter_code
_entity_poly.pdbx_strand_id
1 'polypeptide(L)'
;LHYISWIFIHFYRGTNTIAQFIKATEQTLFHKKIPWIAGGYVSKYFYNAFNAVWNGGLKEKFEQVLKTHPLYGVWVTGHSLGGSMASLAASHIVANGYVSASNVKLVTFGQPRTGDVDFAKAINAQGFYSFRIVHRRD
;
A
#
# COMPACT_ATOMS: atom_id res chain seq x y z
N LEU A 1 -31.55 -1.70 0.44
CA LEU A 1 -30.20 -1.80 1.03
C LEU A 1 -29.22 -2.18 -0.08
N HIS A 2 -28.44 -1.23 -0.60
CA HIS A 2 -27.36 -1.54 -1.55
C HIS A 2 -26.20 -2.12 -0.75
N TYR A 3 -25.98 -3.43 -0.84
CA TYR A 3 -24.80 -4.06 -0.27
C TYR A 3 -23.60 -3.67 -1.13
N ILE A 4 -22.70 -2.85 -0.57
CA ILE A 4 -21.38 -2.62 -1.18
C ILE A 4 -20.54 -3.84 -0.85
N SER A 5 -20.24 -4.63 -1.87
CA SER A 5 -19.29 -5.73 -1.79
C SER A 5 -17.86 -5.22 -1.97
N TRP A 6 -16.88 -5.96 -1.45
CA TRP A 6 -15.50 -5.51 -1.33
C TRP A 6 -14.51 -6.51 -1.94
N ILE A 7 -13.49 -5.98 -2.62
CA ILE A 7 -12.27 -6.70 -2.98
C ILE A 7 -11.29 -6.53 -1.83
N PHE A 8 -10.76 -7.64 -1.29
CA PHE A 8 -9.76 -7.60 -0.23
C PHE A 8 -8.37 -7.93 -0.79
N ILE A 9 -7.43 -7.01 -0.58
CA ILE A 9 -6.01 -7.19 -0.91
C ILE A 9 -5.23 -7.20 0.41
N HIS A 10 -4.62 -8.34 0.72
CA HIS A 10 -3.83 -8.51 1.93
C HIS A 10 -2.35 -8.71 1.59
N PHE A 11 -1.51 -7.81 2.10
CA PHE A 11 -0.06 -7.91 2.02
C PHE A 11 0.49 -8.39 3.36
N TYR A 12 0.98 -9.62 3.39
CA TYR A 12 1.69 -10.18 4.54
C TYR A 12 3.14 -10.47 4.18
N ARG A 13 4.02 -10.40 5.17
CA ARG A 13 5.38 -10.93 5.05
C ARG A 13 5.62 -11.94 6.18
N GLY A 14 6.25 -13.06 5.85
CA GLY A 14 6.67 -14.07 6.82
C GLY A 14 7.93 -13.68 7.62
N THR A 15 7.86 -13.95 8.92
CA THR A 15 8.95 -14.24 9.88
C THR A 15 9.52 -13.09 10.73
N ASN A 16 9.88 -13.41 11.99
CA ASN A 16 10.35 -12.53 13.07
C ASN A 16 11.71 -11.81 12.83
N THR A 17 12.47 -12.21 11.80
CA THR A 17 13.80 -11.66 11.45
C THR A 17 13.75 -10.19 10.99
N ILE A 18 12.54 -9.67 10.76
CA ILE A 18 12.28 -8.41 10.06
C ILE A 18 12.44 -7.20 10.94
N ALA A 19 12.06 -7.26 12.22
CA ALA A 19 12.21 -6.12 13.11
C ALA A 19 13.69 -5.74 13.24
N GLN A 20 14.56 -6.75 13.37
CA GLN A 20 16.01 -6.56 13.36
C GLN A 20 16.52 -6.13 11.99
N PHE A 21 16.01 -6.73 10.90
CA PHE A 21 16.40 -6.35 9.55
C PHE A 21 16.00 -4.91 9.18
N ILE A 22 14.81 -4.44 9.57
CA ILE A 22 14.35 -3.06 9.34
C ILE A 22 15.25 -2.08 10.10
N LYS A 23 15.54 -2.35 11.38
CA LYS A 23 16.50 -1.52 12.15
C LYS A 23 17.89 -1.50 11.51
N ALA A 24 18.35 -2.63 10.98
CA ALA A 24 19.65 -2.72 10.33
C ALA A 24 19.70 -2.11 8.91
N THR A 25 18.59 -2.10 8.18
CA THR A 25 18.53 -1.68 6.76
C THR A 25 17.91 -0.31 6.53
N GLU A 26 17.41 0.35 7.59
CA GLU A 26 16.90 1.74 7.59
C GLU A 26 17.86 2.69 6.85
N GLN A 27 19.17 2.47 6.97
CA GLN A 27 20.19 3.38 6.48
C GLN A 27 20.61 3.21 5.02
N THR A 28 20.47 2.03 4.39
CA THR A 28 21.04 1.79 3.04
C THR A 28 19.99 1.49 1.97
N LEU A 29 19.03 0.60 2.24
CA LEU A 29 18.03 0.21 1.24
C LEU A 29 16.83 1.19 1.18
N PHE A 30 16.50 1.85 2.30
CA PHE A 30 15.39 2.81 2.35
C PHE A 30 15.77 4.24 1.96
N HIS A 31 17.06 4.56 1.87
CA HIS A 31 17.53 5.89 1.47
C HIS A 31 17.44 6.14 -0.04
N LYS A 32 17.56 5.09 -0.87
CA LYS A 32 17.36 5.25 -2.31
C LYS A 32 15.89 5.48 -2.60
N LYS A 33 15.60 6.68 -3.09
CA LYS A 33 14.24 7.18 -3.35
C LYS A 33 13.89 7.09 -4.84
N ILE A 34 12.64 6.76 -5.13
CA ILE A 34 12.06 6.73 -6.48
C ILE A 34 10.82 7.64 -6.48
N PRO A 35 10.63 8.49 -7.51
CA PRO A 35 9.41 9.28 -7.65
C PRO A 35 8.16 8.40 -7.59
N TRP A 36 7.14 8.85 -6.88
CA TRP A 36 5.88 8.15 -6.77
C TRP A 36 4.79 8.83 -7.60
N ILE A 37 3.91 8.03 -8.20
CA ILE A 37 2.87 8.51 -9.14
C ILE A 37 1.92 9.53 -8.50
N ALA A 38 1.61 9.40 -7.21
CA ALA A 38 0.75 10.35 -6.51
C ALA A 38 1.50 11.62 -6.04
N GLY A 39 2.83 11.63 -6.11
CA GLY A 39 3.69 12.72 -5.62
C GLY A 39 4.71 12.26 -4.57
N GLY A 40 5.79 13.03 -4.45
CA GLY A 40 6.92 12.75 -3.55
C GLY A 40 7.74 11.53 -3.97
N TYR A 41 8.46 10.95 -3.00
CA TYR A 41 9.32 9.80 -3.25
C TYR A 41 9.11 8.66 -2.25
N VAL A 42 9.24 7.44 -2.75
CA VAL A 42 9.17 6.20 -1.97
C VAL A 42 10.51 5.49 -1.95
N SER A 43 10.77 4.68 -0.93
CA SER A 43 11.95 3.81 -0.95
C SER A 43 11.90 2.86 -2.15
N LYS A 44 13.03 2.74 -2.86
CA LYS A 44 13.22 1.81 -3.97
C LYS A 44 12.90 0.37 -3.58
N TYR A 45 13.20 -0.01 -2.34
CA TYR A 45 12.89 -1.34 -1.84
C TYR A 45 11.37 -1.61 -1.87
N PHE A 46 10.57 -0.70 -1.31
CA PHE A 46 9.11 -0.87 -1.30
C PHE A 46 8.51 -0.75 -2.70
N TYR A 47 9.03 0.17 -3.53
CA TYR A 47 8.64 0.31 -4.92
C TYR A 47 8.84 -1.00 -5.70
N ASN A 48 10.03 -1.59 -5.60
CA ASN A 48 10.35 -2.85 -6.27
C ASN A 48 9.50 -4.01 -5.74
N ALA A 49 9.35 -4.12 -4.42
CA ALA A 49 8.54 -5.18 -3.81
C ALA A 49 7.06 -5.08 -4.24
N PHE A 50 6.48 -3.88 -4.23
CA PHE A 50 5.13 -3.64 -4.73
C PHE A 50 5.01 -4.01 -6.21
N ASN A 51 5.90 -3.51 -7.07
CA ASN A 51 5.82 -3.75 -8.51
C ASN A 51 6.03 -5.23 -8.87
N ALA A 52 6.87 -5.95 -8.14
CA ALA A 52 7.06 -7.38 -8.35
C ALA A 52 5.75 -8.15 -8.13
N VAL A 53 4.99 -7.80 -7.09
CA VAL A 53 3.69 -8.43 -6.81
C VAL A 53 2.60 -7.92 -7.74
N TRP A 54 2.54 -6.61 -7.99
CA TRP A 54 1.56 -5.98 -8.87
C TRP A 54 1.63 -6.55 -10.28
N ASN A 55 2.82 -6.55 -10.88
CA ASN A 55 3.07 -7.08 -12.23
C ASN A 55 3.22 -8.61 -12.24
N GLY A 56 3.26 -9.26 -11.08
CA GLY A 56 3.39 -10.71 -10.93
C GLY A 56 2.05 -11.46 -10.97
N GLY A 57 0.98 -10.84 -11.46
CA GLY A 57 -0.36 -11.47 -11.54
C GLY A 57 -1.44 -10.80 -10.69
N LEU A 58 -1.09 -9.89 -9.76
CA LEU A 58 -2.09 -9.21 -8.94
C LEU A 58 -2.89 -8.21 -9.77
N LYS A 59 -2.24 -7.45 -10.66
CA LYS A 59 -2.90 -6.49 -11.55
C LYS A 59 -3.96 -7.15 -12.40
N GLU A 60 -3.62 -8.25 -13.07
CA GLU A 60 -4.50 -8.96 -13.99
C GLU A 60 -5.74 -9.48 -13.26
N LYS A 61 -5.55 -10.10 -12.09
CA LYS A 61 -6.65 -10.58 -11.24
C LYS A 61 -7.51 -9.42 -10.74
N PHE A 62 -6.88 -8.33 -10.32
CA PHE A 62 -7.59 -7.14 -9.85
C PHE A 62 -8.46 -6.52 -10.95
N GLU A 63 -7.90 -6.35 -12.15
CA GLU A 63 -8.63 -5.83 -13.32
C GLU A 63 -9.76 -6.77 -13.76
N GLN A 64 -9.56 -8.10 -13.70
CA GLN A 64 -10.61 -9.07 -13.96
C GLN A 64 -11.78 -8.93 -12.98
N VAL A 65 -11.51 -8.82 -11.68
CA VAL A 65 -12.55 -8.67 -10.65
C VAL A 65 -13.27 -7.32 -10.81
N LEU A 66 -12.57 -6.23 -11.12
CA LEU A 66 -13.22 -4.94 -11.39
C LEU A 66 -14.13 -4.98 -12.63
N LYS A 67 -13.75 -5.74 -13.67
CA LYS A 67 -14.61 -5.92 -14.86
C LYS A 67 -15.88 -6.69 -14.53
N THR A 68 -15.81 -7.73 -13.69
CA THR A 68 -17.00 -8.50 -13.30
C THR A 68 -17.81 -7.82 -12.20
N HIS A 69 -17.19 -6.95 -11.42
CA HIS A 69 -17.78 -6.29 -10.26
C HIS A 69 -17.42 -4.80 -10.18
N PRO A 70 -17.88 -3.98 -11.13
CA PRO A 70 -17.47 -2.57 -11.25
C PRO A 70 -17.93 -1.67 -10.09
N LEU A 71 -18.89 -2.13 -9.29
CA LEU A 71 -19.41 -1.40 -8.13
C LEU A 71 -18.71 -1.76 -6.82
N TYR A 72 -17.76 -2.68 -6.82
CA TYR A 72 -17.11 -3.13 -5.59
C TYR A 72 -16.11 -2.11 -5.10
N GLY A 73 -16.09 -1.89 -3.79
CA GLY A 73 -15.02 -1.14 -3.14
C GLY A 73 -13.77 -2.01 -2.95
N VAL A 74 -12.67 -1.40 -2.54
CA VAL A 74 -11.40 -2.09 -2.28
C VAL A 74 -10.93 -1.84 -0.85
N TRP A 75 -10.69 -2.93 -0.13
CA TRP A 75 -9.94 -2.93 1.12
C TRP A 75 -8.52 -3.40 0.88
N VAL A 76 -7.56 -2.60 1.30
CA VAL A 76 -6.15 -2.94 1.27
C VAL A 76 -5.64 -2.96 2.71
N THR A 77 -4.92 -4.02 3.07
CA THR A 77 -4.32 -4.12 4.40
C THR A 77 -2.97 -4.81 4.36
N GLY A 78 -2.15 -4.56 5.37
CA GLY A 78 -0.91 -5.29 5.54
C GLY A 78 -0.22 -5.02 6.87
N HIS A 79 0.65 -5.95 7.25
CA HIS A 79 1.41 -5.93 8.50
C HIS A 79 2.90 -5.73 8.22
N SER A 80 3.59 -4.96 9.07
CA SER A 80 5.03 -4.69 8.99
C SER A 80 5.42 -4.19 7.58
N LEU A 81 6.31 -4.90 6.88
CA LEU A 81 6.67 -4.61 5.49
C LEU A 81 5.45 -4.57 4.55
N GLY A 82 4.50 -5.48 4.76
CA GLY A 82 3.26 -5.55 3.99
C GLY A 82 2.41 -4.30 4.17
N GLY A 83 2.50 -3.59 5.30
CA GLY A 83 1.83 -2.31 5.49
C GLY A 83 2.32 -1.23 4.51
N SER A 84 3.62 -1.23 4.18
CA SER A 84 4.17 -0.30 3.18
C SER A 84 3.65 -0.64 1.79
N MET A 85 3.65 -1.92 1.42
CA MET A 85 3.13 -2.38 0.13
C MET A 85 1.61 -2.11 0.01
N ALA A 86 0.85 -2.30 1.08
CA ALA A 86 -0.56 -1.95 1.15
C ALA A 86 -0.81 -0.46 0.91
N SER A 87 0.02 0.41 1.50
CA SER A 87 -0.09 1.87 1.26
C SER A 87 0.22 2.24 -0.19
N LEU A 88 1.25 1.63 -0.79
CA LEU A 88 1.57 1.82 -2.21
C LEU A 88 0.44 1.31 -3.10
N ALA A 89 -0.12 0.13 -2.80
CA ALA A 89 -1.23 -0.43 -3.58
C ALA A 89 -2.48 0.45 -3.54
N ALA A 90 -2.91 0.92 -2.36
CA ALA A 90 -4.06 1.82 -2.24
C ALA A 90 -3.83 3.13 -3.00
N SER A 91 -2.64 3.73 -2.84
CA SER A 91 -2.27 4.94 -3.57
C SER A 91 -2.23 4.73 -5.08
N HIS A 92 -1.68 3.61 -5.55
CA HIS A 92 -1.58 3.26 -6.96
C HIS A 92 -2.95 3.04 -7.59
N ILE A 93 -3.85 2.35 -6.90
CA ILE A 93 -5.23 2.10 -7.35
C ILE A 93 -5.96 3.43 -7.60
N VAL A 94 -5.89 4.35 -6.63
CA VAL A 94 -6.55 5.66 -6.75
C VAL A 94 -5.87 6.54 -7.81
N ALA A 95 -4.54 6.60 -7.82
CA ALA A 95 -3.78 7.45 -8.74
C ALA A 95 -3.97 7.08 -10.21
N ASN A 96 -4.16 5.79 -10.52
CA ASN A 96 -4.42 5.32 -11.89
C ASN A 96 -5.92 5.27 -12.24
N GLY A 97 -6.80 5.73 -11.34
CA GLY A 97 -8.24 5.80 -11.62
C GLY A 97 -8.94 4.44 -11.67
N TYR A 98 -8.34 3.38 -11.11
CA TYR A 98 -8.98 2.06 -11.06
C TYR A 98 -10.26 2.08 -10.22
N VAL A 99 -10.22 2.76 -9.06
CA VAL A 99 -11.32 2.90 -8.12
C VAL A 99 -11.28 4.29 -7.52
N SER A 100 -12.45 4.92 -7.34
CA SER A 100 -12.54 6.23 -6.69
C SER A 100 -12.03 6.16 -5.25
N ALA A 101 -11.43 7.26 -4.78
CA ALA A 101 -10.89 7.35 -3.43
C ALA A 101 -11.92 7.00 -2.33
N SER A 102 -13.18 7.39 -2.53
CA SER A 102 -14.28 7.11 -1.59
C SER A 102 -14.56 5.61 -1.40
N ASN A 103 -14.18 4.79 -2.38
CA ASN A 103 -14.38 3.35 -2.41
C ASN A 103 -13.11 2.56 -2.08
N VAL A 104 -12.02 3.23 -1.68
CA VAL A 104 -10.79 2.59 -1.21
C VAL A 104 -10.64 2.77 0.29
N LYS A 105 -10.30 1.69 0.99
CA LYS A 105 -10.04 1.67 2.43
C LYS A 105 -8.70 1.00 2.71
N LEU A 106 -7.83 1.69 3.44
CA LEU A 106 -6.50 1.23 3.82
C LEU A 106 -6.41 1.10 5.34
N VAL A 107 -6.00 -0.08 5.82
CA VAL A 107 -5.66 -0.27 7.24
C VAL A 107 -4.33 -1.02 7.34
N THR A 108 -3.32 -0.41 7.94
CA THR A 108 -1.99 -1.00 8.09
C THR A 108 -1.60 -1.18 9.55
N PHE A 109 -0.75 -2.17 9.82
CA PHE A 109 -0.28 -2.50 11.16
C PHE A 109 1.25 -2.51 11.18
N GLY A 110 1.88 -1.75 12.08
CA GLY A 110 3.35 -1.71 12.19
C GLY A 110 4.06 -1.23 10.92
N GLN A 111 3.41 -0.39 10.12
CA GLN A 111 3.95 0.06 8.84
C GLN A 111 5.17 0.97 9.04
N PRO A 112 6.34 0.66 8.45
CA PRO A 112 7.52 1.52 8.51
C PRO A 112 7.35 2.79 7.66
N ARG A 113 8.32 3.71 7.69
CA ARG A 113 8.31 4.90 6.82
C ARG A 113 8.50 4.49 5.36
N THR A 114 7.43 4.58 4.56
CA THR A 114 7.41 4.09 3.16
C THR A 114 8.01 5.09 2.16
N GLY A 115 7.84 6.38 2.44
CA GLY A 115 8.31 7.48 1.59
C GLY A 115 8.58 8.74 2.40
N ASP A 116 8.88 9.82 1.69
CA ASP A 116 9.13 11.12 2.28
C ASP A 116 7.86 11.89 2.65
N VAL A 117 8.06 13.12 3.13
CA VAL A 117 6.97 13.99 3.60
C VAL A 117 6.02 14.33 2.45
N ASP A 118 6.53 14.53 1.24
CA ASP A 118 5.69 14.87 0.09
C ASP A 118 4.89 13.66 -0.39
N PHE A 119 5.45 12.45 -0.29
CA PHE A 119 4.68 11.22 -0.47
C PHE A 119 3.56 11.08 0.58
N ALA A 120 3.84 11.38 1.85
CA ALA A 120 2.83 11.32 2.90
C ALA A 120 1.69 12.34 2.66
N LYS A 121 2.04 13.56 2.24
CA LYS A 121 1.06 14.59 1.85
C LYS A 121 0.24 14.15 0.63
N ALA A 122 0.90 13.58 -0.38
CA ALA A 122 0.25 13.07 -1.59
C ALA A 122 -0.79 11.99 -1.26
N ILE A 123 -0.43 10.98 -0.46
CA ILE A 123 -1.38 9.95 -0.02
C ILE A 123 -2.57 10.55 0.73
N ASN A 124 -2.34 11.48 1.66
CA ASN A 124 -3.43 12.12 2.38
C ASN A 124 -4.34 12.93 1.43
N ALA A 125 -3.76 13.59 0.44
CA ALA A 125 -4.50 14.37 -0.56
C ALA A 125 -5.34 13.51 -1.52
N GLN A 126 -5.01 12.22 -1.69
CA GLN A 126 -5.84 11.30 -2.45
C GLN A 126 -7.20 11.04 -1.80
N GLY A 127 -7.38 11.34 -0.50
CA GLY A 127 -8.71 11.40 0.14
C GLY A 127 -9.39 10.06 0.39
N PHE A 128 -8.68 8.93 0.28
CA PHE A 128 -9.22 7.62 0.65
C PHE A 128 -9.11 7.38 2.15
N TYR A 129 -9.98 6.53 2.68
CA TYR A 129 -9.97 6.16 4.10
C TYR A 129 -8.66 5.44 4.43
N SER A 130 -7.87 5.96 5.37
CA SER A 130 -6.60 5.34 5.78
C SER A 130 -6.36 5.40 7.29
N PHE A 131 -5.94 4.28 7.86
CA PHE A 131 -5.49 4.19 9.26
C PHE A 131 -4.18 3.40 9.35
N ARG A 132 -3.22 3.96 10.08
CA ARG A 132 -1.97 3.28 10.45
C ARG A 132 -1.99 2.97 11.94
N ILE A 133 -2.04 1.69 12.28
CA ILE A 133 -2.01 1.22 13.66
C ILE A 133 -0.57 0.91 14.05
N VAL A 134 -0.09 1.56 15.09
CA VAL A 134 1.25 1.36 15.67
C VAL A 134 1.11 0.85 17.11
N HIS A 135 1.82 -0.22 17.46
CA HIS A 135 1.84 -0.71 18.84
C HIS A 135 2.99 -0.04 19.60
N ARG A 136 2.72 0.47 20.80
CA ARG A 136 3.50 1.46 21.58
C ARG A 136 4.93 1.04 22.00
N ARG A 137 5.42 -0.11 21.54
CA ARG A 137 6.78 -0.65 21.79
C ARG A 137 7.52 -1.14 20.52
N ASP A 138 6.98 -0.87 19.33
CA ASP A 138 7.66 -1.09 18.05
C ASP A 138 8.41 0.16 17.56
#